data_AF-A0A933MI82-F1
#
_entry.id   AF-A0A933MI82-F1
#
_cell.length_a   1.000
_cell.length_b   1.000
_cell.length_c   1.000
_cell.angle_alpha   90.00
_cell.angle_beta   90.00
_cell.angle_gamma   90.00
#
_symmetry.space_group_name_H-M   'P 1'
#
loop_
_entity.id
_entity.type
_entity.pdbx_description
1 polymer ?
#
loop_
_entity_poly.entity_id
_entity_poly.type
_entity_poly.pdbx_seq_one_letter_code
_entity_poly.pdbx_strand_id
1 'polypeptide(L)'
;MILDIRGASYIEAFTQLRDATNLLTHNEEILVFVAAHEQEKCMIIKGFVEILLGCKATIKETSGHYIIHVIHELHDGVSAKDQTNTKTAGIKYV
;
A
#
# COMPACT_ATOMS: atom_id res chain seq x y z
N MET A 1 -5.09 9.09 9.14
CA MET A 1 -6.39 8.49 9.52
C MET A 1 -6.17 7.31 10.45
N ILE A 2 -7.09 7.04 11.38
CA ILE A 2 -7.04 5.87 12.26
C ILE A 2 -8.27 5.00 11.99
N LEU A 3 -8.06 3.70 11.82
CA LEU A 3 -9.11 2.69 11.70
C LEU A 3 -8.97 1.67 12.83
N ASP A 4 -10.06 1.44 13.56
CA ASP A 4 -10.15 0.38 14.55
C ASP A 4 -11.05 -0.73 14.01
N ILE A 5 -10.45 -1.88 13.72
CA ILE A 5 -11.14 -3.04 13.13
C ILE A 5 -11.11 -4.24 14.07
N ARG A 6 -10.83 -4.02 15.36
CA ARG A 6 -10.89 -5.07 16.38
C ARG A 6 -12.31 -5.61 16.50
N GLY A 7 -12.46 -6.92 16.34
CA GLY A 7 -13.78 -7.57 16.33
C GLY A 7 -14.60 -7.35 15.05
N ALA A 8 -14.10 -6.58 14.08
CA ALA A 8 -14.75 -6.45 12.78
C ALA A 8 -14.57 -7.72 11.95
N SER A 9 -15.56 -8.04 11.13
CA SER A 9 -15.44 -9.10 10.13
C SER A 9 -14.41 -8.74 9.05
N TYR A 10 -13.93 -9.73 8.31
CA TYR A 10 -13.01 -9.50 7.17
C TYR A 10 -13.61 -8.54 6.13
N ILE A 11 -14.88 -8.73 5.78
CA ILE A 11 -15.57 -7.92 4.77
C ILE A 11 -15.65 -6.45 5.21
N GLU A 12 -16.00 -6.21 6.48
CA GLU A 12 -16.04 -4.86 7.03
C GLU A 12 -14.66 -4.22 7.06
N ALA A 13 -13.63 -4.97 7.50
CA ALA A 13 -12.26 -4.48 7.53
C ALA A 13 -11.78 -4.06 6.14
N PHE A 14 -11.99 -4.89 5.11
CA PHE A 14 -11.62 -4.57 3.73
C PHE A 14 -12.39 -3.38 3.16
N THR A 15 -13.69 -3.29 3.47
CA THR A 15 -14.53 -2.17 3.02
C THR A 15 -14.03 -0.86 3.63
N GLN A 16 -13.80 -0.83 4.94
CA GLN A 16 -13.27 0.35 5.63
C GLN A 16 -11.90 0.75 5.12
N LEU A 17 -11.01 -0.22 4.86
CA LEU A 17 -9.68 0.06 4.33
C LEU A 17 -9.73 0.65 2.93
N ARG A 18 -10.50 0.05 2.01
CA ARG A 18 -10.66 0.55 0.64
C ARG A 18 -11.23 1.97 0.63
N ASP A 19 -12.26 2.19 1.44
CA ASP A 19 -12.93 3.49 1.49
C ASP A 19 -11.99 4.53 2.10
N ALA A 20 -11.26 4.18 3.16
CA ALA A 20 -10.23 5.04 3.75
C ALA A 20 -9.12 5.39 2.75
N THR A 21 -8.59 4.41 2.00
CA THR A 21 -7.54 4.66 0.99
C THR A 21 -8.03 5.56 -0.13
N ASN A 22 -9.29 5.43 -0.55
CA ASN A 22 -9.87 6.28 -1.60
C ASN A 22 -10.09 7.73 -1.14
N LEU A 23 -10.20 7.95 0.17
CA LEU A 23 -10.34 9.28 0.78
C LEU A 23 -8.99 9.95 1.05
N LEU A 24 -7.88 9.21 0.99
CA LEU A 24 -6.55 9.78 1.26
C LEU A 24 -6.16 10.77 0.16
N THR A 25 -5.76 11.95 0.60
CA THR A 25 -4.99 12.90 -0.18
C THR A 25 -3.49 12.59 -0.06
N HIS A 26 -2.65 13.32 -0.81
CA HIS A 26 -1.22 13.01 -0.96
C HIS A 26 -0.49 12.91 0.40
N ASN A 27 0.30 11.85 0.60
CA ASN A 27 1.10 11.57 1.81
C ASN A 27 0.29 11.37 3.10
N GLU A 28 -1.01 11.12 3.02
CA GLU A 28 -1.78 10.74 4.20
C GLU A 28 -1.57 9.26 4.55
N GLU A 29 -1.51 8.98 5.84
CA GLU A 29 -1.23 7.66 6.38
C GLU A 29 -2.47 7.09 7.06
N ILE A 30 -2.64 5.77 7.03
CA ILE A 30 -3.68 5.06 7.79
C ILE A 30 -3.01 4.19 8.85
N LEU A 31 -3.43 4.36 10.10
CA LEU A 31 -3.08 3.48 11.21
C LEU A 31 -4.25 2.55 11.50
N VAL A 32 -4.04 1.26 11.34
CA VAL A 32 -5.06 0.23 11.51
C VAL A 32 -4.77 -0.57 12.77
N PHE A 33 -5.72 -0.63 13.69
CA PHE A 33 -5.61 -1.41 14.92
C PHE A 33 -6.30 -2.76 14.77
N VAL A 34 -5.54 -3.82 15.07
CA VAL A 34 -6.00 -5.21 15.05
C VAL A 34 -5.63 -5.88 16.37
N ALA A 35 -6.45 -6.80 16.87
CA ALA A 35 -6.15 -7.51 18.11
C ALA A 35 -4.99 -8.49 17.91
N ALA A 36 -4.10 -8.66 18.91
CA ALA A 36 -2.92 -9.53 18.77
C ALA A 36 -3.25 -11.01 18.52
N HIS A 37 -4.41 -11.48 18.97
CA HIS A 37 -4.84 -12.86 18.70
C HIS A 37 -5.33 -13.06 17.25
N GLU A 38 -5.48 -11.99 16.46
CA GLU A 38 -5.93 -12.02 15.07
C GLU A 38 -4.75 -11.81 14.09
N GLN A 39 -3.61 -12.47 14.36
CA GLN A 39 -2.39 -12.35 13.55
C GLN A 39 -2.63 -12.61 12.05
N GLU A 40 -3.44 -13.62 11.74
CA GLU A 40 -3.80 -13.95 10.34
C GLU A 40 -4.50 -12.77 9.65
N LYS A 41 -5.45 -12.12 10.34
CA LYS A 41 -6.15 -10.94 9.82
C LYS A 41 -5.18 -9.81 9.50
N CYS A 42 -4.16 -9.60 10.34
CA CYS A 42 -3.11 -8.63 10.07
C CYS A 42 -2.35 -8.89 8.78
N MET A 43 -1.93 -10.14 8.56
CA MET A 43 -1.18 -10.51 7.36
C MET A 43 -2.03 -10.38 6.10
N ILE A 44 -3.29 -10.79 6.18
CA ILE A 44 -4.25 -10.66 5.06
C ILE A 44 -4.49 -9.20 4.74
N ILE A 45 -4.69 -8.34 5.74
CA ILE A 45 -4.88 -6.90 5.54
C ILE A 45 -3.64 -6.26 4.91
N LYS A 46 -2.44 -6.60 5.40
CA LYS A 46 -1.20 -6.14 4.79
C LYS A 46 -1.13 -6.51 3.31
N GLY A 47 -1.42 -7.77 2.97
CA GLY A 47 -1.46 -8.21 1.57
C GLY A 47 -2.52 -7.49 0.74
N PHE A 48 -3.72 -7.28 1.30
CA PHE A 48 -4.80 -6.56 0.64
C PHE A 48 -4.40 -5.13 0.27
N VAL A 49 -3.85 -4.36 1.22
CA VAL A 49 -3.48 -2.97 0.97
C VAL A 49 -2.27 -2.84 0.04
N GLU A 50 -1.31 -3.77 0.11
CA GLU A 50 -0.12 -3.73 -0.73
C GLU A 50 -0.40 -4.16 -2.18
N ILE A 51 -1.15 -5.25 -2.36
CA ILE A 51 -1.34 -5.87 -3.67
C ILE A 51 -2.50 -5.23 -4.42
N LEU A 52 -3.63 -5.00 -3.74
CA LEU A 52 -4.86 -4.54 -4.41
C LEU A 52 -5.03 -3.03 -4.37
N LEU A 53 -4.51 -2.36 -3.35
CA LEU A 53 -4.65 -0.91 -3.18
C LEU A 53 -3.36 -0.14 -3.51
N GLY A 54 -2.28 -0.84 -3.87
CA GLY A 54 -1.01 -0.21 -4.27
C GLY A 54 -0.35 0.62 -3.16
N CYS A 55 -0.68 0.34 -1.90
CA CYS A 55 -0.10 1.03 -0.76
C CYS A 55 1.17 0.32 -0.27
N LYS A 56 1.91 0.98 0.60
CA LYS A 56 2.98 0.36 1.38
C LYS A 56 2.48 0.14 2.80
N ALA A 57 2.74 -1.04 3.38
CA ALA A 57 2.29 -1.34 4.73
C ALA A 57 3.40 -1.92 5.61
N THR A 58 3.46 -1.46 6.86
CA THR A 58 4.31 -2.04 7.90
C THR A 58 3.47 -2.48 9.09
N ILE A 59 3.86 -3.55 9.77
CA ILE A 59 3.17 -4.07 10.94
C ILE A 59 4.07 -3.89 12.15
N LYS A 60 3.53 -3.35 13.23
CA LYS A 60 4.18 -3.29 14.54
C LYS A 60 3.27 -3.89 15.61
N GLU A 61 3.80 -4.77 16.43
CA GLU A 61 3.09 -5.28 17.60
C GLU A 61 3.41 -4.42 18.83
N THR A 62 2.40 -4.02 19.58
CA THR A 62 2.57 -3.32 20.86
C THR A 62 1.37 -3.54 21.79
N SER A 63 1.63 -3.79 23.07
CA SER A 63 0.61 -3.83 24.13
C SER A 63 -0.61 -4.71 23.80
N GLY A 64 -0.41 -5.89 23.20
CA GLY A 64 -1.49 -6.82 22.85
C GLY A 64 -2.27 -6.45 21.59
N HIS A 65 -1.72 -5.57 20.75
CA HIS A 65 -2.33 -5.12 19.51
C HIS A 65 -1.31 -5.12 18.38
N TYR A 66 -1.79 -5.35 17.16
CA TYR A 66 -1.05 -5.02 15.96
C TYR A 66 -1.50 -3.65 15.44
N ILE A 67 -0.53 -2.85 15.04
CA ILE A 67 -0.71 -1.58 14.36
C ILE A 67 -0.17 -1.75 12.95
N ILE A 68 -1.04 -1.65 11.96
CA ILE A 68 -0.66 -1.66 10.55
C ILE A 68 -0.59 -0.21 10.10
N HIS A 69 0.60 0.23 9.71
CA HIS A 69 0.85 1.56 9.18
C HIS A 69 0.86 1.50 7.66
N VAL A 70 -0.14 2.11 7.04
CA VAL A 70 -0.37 2.10 5.59
C VAL A 70 -0.09 3.49 5.02
N ILE A 71 0.74 3.54 3.99
CA ILE A 71 1.14 4.77 3.31
C ILE A 71 0.76 4.63 1.83
N HIS A 72 0.00 5.58 1.31
CA HIS A 72 -0.33 5.61 -0.11
C HIS A 72 0.77 6.36 -0.87
N GLU A 73 1.69 5.60 -1.48
CA GLU A 73 2.70 6.16 -2.38
C GLU A 73 2.05 6.27 -3.76
N LEU A 74 1.73 7.50 -4.21
CA LEU A 74 1.31 7.72 -5.59
C LEU A 74 2.43 7.22 -6.50
N HIS A 75 2.12 6.21 -7.31
CA HIS A 75 2.98 5.82 -8.40
C HIS A 75 2.99 7.00 -9.37
N ASP A 76 3.99 7.89 -9.25
CA ASP A 76 4.26 8.92 -10.25
C ASP A 76 4.23 8.22 -11.61
N GLY A 77 3.21 8.55 -12.40
CA GLY A 77 3.02 7.98 -13.72
C GLY A 77 4.31 8.15 -14.49
N VAL A 78 4.78 7.06 -15.10
CA VAL A 78 5.69 7.03 -16.25
C VAL A 78 6.43 8.36 -16.46
N SER A 79 7.50 8.60 -15.69
CA SER A 79 8.50 9.55 -16.16
C SER A 79 9.23 8.84 -17.28
N ALA A 80 8.78 9.10 -18.52
CA ALA A 80 9.47 8.76 -19.74
C ALA A 80 10.87 9.41 -19.70
N LYS A 81 11.82 8.74 -19.04
CA LYS A 81 13.24 8.91 -19.34
C LYS A 81 13.57 7.93 -20.44
N ASP A 82 13.46 8.47 -21.65
CA ASP A 82 14.17 8.06 -22.86
C ASP A 82 15.04 6.80 -22.70
N GLN A 83 14.47 5.65 -23.06
CA GLN A 83 15.25 4.63 -23.74
C GLN A 83 15.50 5.10 -25.17
N THR A 84 16.44 6.02 -25.36
CA THR A 84 17.18 6.12 -26.63
C THR A 84 18.56 5.51 -26.43
N ASN A 85 18.57 4.18 -26.30
CA ASN A 85 19.76 3.38 -26.58
C ASN A 85 19.52 2.55 -27.84
N THR A 86 19.06 3.20 -28.90
CA THR A 86 19.20 2.69 -30.27
C THR A 86 20.62 2.99 -30.72
N LYS A 87 21.49 1.99 -30.58
CA LYS A 87 22.75 1.92 -31.34
C LYS A 87 22.41 2.06 -32.82
N THR A 88 22.66 3.22 -33.39
CA THR A 88 22.83 3.38 -34.84
C THR A 88 24.18 4.03 -35.06
N ALA A 89 25.23 3.21 -34.94
CA ALA A 89 26.55 3.57 -35.42
C ALA A 89 26.50 3.59 -36.95
N GLY A 90 26.99 4.67 -37.53
CA GLY A 90 26.69 5.11 -38.88
C GLY A 90 27.17 4.21 -40.01
N ILE A 91 26.40 4.23 -41.09
CA ILE A 91 26.85 3.87 -42.43
C ILE A 91 27.69 5.05 -42.94
N LYS A 92 28.99 4.84 -43.15
CA LYS A 92 29.84 5.75 -43.93
C LYS A 92 29.70 5.37 -45.41
N TYR A 93 29.27 6.33 -46.24
CA TYR A 93 29.53 6.31 -47.67
C TYR A 93 30.77 7.17 -47.94
N VAL A 94 31.88 6.53 -48.32
CA VAL A 94 32.94 7.06 -49.21
C VAL A 94 33.52 5.87 -49.96
#